data_AF-A0A6B1AX57-F1
#
_entry.id   AF-A0A6B1AX57-F1
#
_cell.length_a   1.000
_cell.length_b   1.000
_cell.length_c   1.000
_cell.angle_alpha   90.00
_cell.angle_beta   90.00
_cell.angle_gamma   90.00
#
_symmetry.space_group_name_H-M   'P 1'
#
loop_
_entity.id
_entity.type
_entity.pdbx_description
1 polymer ?
#
loop_
_entity_poly.entity_id
_entity_poly.type
_entity_poly.pdbx_seq_one_letter_code
_entity_poly.pdbx_strand_id
1 'polypeptide(L)' 'MAANYRVTVNLEEAEYRELTAISQKHRVSLAWLGRKAMVEFLERFEQDELQLPLILAPERPETAGQG' A
#
# COMPACT_ATOMS: atom_id res chain seq x y z
N MET A 1 21.35 14.94 -0.84
CA MET A 1 20.74 14.38 -2.07
C MET A 1 19.48 13.64 -1.66
N ALA A 2 18.30 14.05 -2.11
CA ALA A 2 17.11 13.24 -1.89
C ALA A 2 17.19 12.03 -2.83
N ALA A 3 17.33 10.83 -2.28
CA ALA A 3 17.36 9.62 -3.09
C ALA A 3 15.98 9.38 -3.71
N ASN A 4 15.94 9.16 -5.02
CA ASN A 4 14.71 8.90 -5.77
C ASN A 4 14.47 7.38 -5.80
N TYR A 5 13.69 6.89 -4.84
CA TYR A 5 13.30 5.48 -4.76
C TYR A 5 12.03 5.24 -5.59
N ARG A 6 12.04 4.20 -6.42
CA ARG A 6 10.88 3.78 -7.24
C ARG A 6 10.33 2.45 -6.74
N VAL A 7 9.04 2.42 -6.49
CA VAL A 7 8.27 1.20 -6.18
C VAL A 7 7.38 0.88 -7.38
N THR A 8 7.36 -0.39 -7.79
CA THR A 8 6.45 -0.91 -8.82
C THR A 8 5.58 -1.98 -8.18
N VAL A 9 4.27 -1.91 -8.38
CA VAL A 9 3.29 -2.85 -7.84
C VAL A 9 2.48 -3.42 -9.00
N ASN A 10 2.34 -4.74 -9.03
CA ASN A 10 1.44 -5.38 -9.98
C ASN A 10 0.02 -5.31 -9.42
N LEU A 11 -0.93 -4.95 -10.27
CA LEU A 11 -2.35 -4.84 -9.93
C LEU A 11 -3.14 -5.83 -10.76
N GLU A 12 -4.19 -6.38 -10.16
CA GLU A 12 -5.23 -7.04 -10.91
C GLU A 12 -5.99 -6.03 -11.78
N GLU A 13 -6.66 -6.52 -12.82
CA GLU A 13 -7.35 -5.65 -13.77
C GLU A 13 -8.44 -4.80 -13.09
N ALA A 14 -9.15 -5.38 -12.11
CA ALA A 14 -10.18 -4.68 -11.35
C ALA A 14 -9.59 -3.49 -10.57
N GLU A 15 -8.51 -3.70 -9.82
CA GLU A 15 -7.83 -2.67 -9.04
C GLU A 15 -7.31 -1.55 -9.96
N TYR A 16 -6.72 -1.91 -11.10
CA TYR A 16 -6.24 -0.93 -12.08
C TYR A 16 -7.38 -0.08 -12.65
N ARG A 17 -8.53 -0.70 -12.97
CA ARG A 17 -9.72 0.01 -13.46
C ARG A 17 -10.25 1.00 -12.43
N GLU A 18 -10.35 0.60 -11.16
CA GLU A 18 -10.83 1.47 -10.09
C GLU A 18 -9.90 2.68 -9.88
N LEU A 19 -8.59 2.47 -9.81
CA LEU A 19 -7.61 3.55 -9.69
C LEU A 19 -7.64 4.50 -10.90
N THR A 20 -7.82 3.94 -12.10
CA THR A 20 -7.94 4.74 -13.33
C THR A 20 -9.19 5.61 -13.32
N ALA A 21 -10.31 5.10 -12.83
CA ALA A 21 -11.55 5.87 -12.72
C ALA A 21 -11.38 7.08 -11.77
N ILE A 22 -10.70 6.89 -10.62
CA ILE A 22 -10.38 7.99 -9.68
C ILE A 22 -9.46 9.01 -10.36
N SER A 23 -8.38 8.55 -11.00
CA SER A 23 -7.43 9.38 -11.72
C SER A 23 -8.11 10.27 -12.76
N GLN A 24 -9.00 9.70 -13.58
CA GLN A 24 -9.76 10.43 -14.61
C GLN A 24 -10.75 11.43 -14.00
N LYS A 25 -11.52 11.00 -12.99
CA LYS A 25 -12.51 11.84 -12.30
C LYS A 25 -11.87 13.09 -11.69
N HIS A 26 -10.69 12.94 -11.08
CA HIS A 26 -10.00 14.02 -10.37
C HIS A 26 -8.90 14.70 -11.19
N ARG A 27 -8.65 14.25 -12.43
CA ARG A 27 -7.60 14.75 -13.34
C ARG A 27 -6.20 14.73 -12.73
N VAL A 28 -5.88 13.65 -12.01
CA VAL A 28 -4.57 13.44 -11.36
C VAL A 28 -3.90 12.21 -11.94
N SER A 29 -2.56 12.13 -11.90
CA SER A 29 -1.86 10.93 -12.39
C SER A 29 -1.96 9.77 -11.41
N LEU A 30 -1.93 8.53 -11.92
CA LEU A 30 -1.89 7.31 -11.09
C LEU A 30 -0.69 7.30 -10.13
N ALA A 31 0.47 7.78 -10.59
CA ALA A 31 1.67 7.90 -9.76
C ALA A 31 1.47 8.88 -8.59
N TRP A 32 0.80 10.02 -8.83
CA TRP A 32 0.46 10.96 -7.77
C TRP A 32 -0.55 10.35 -6.80
N LEU A 33 -1.59 9.67 -7.32
CA LEU A 33 -2.61 9.02 -6.50
C LEU A 33 -2.00 7.95 -5.59
N GLY A 34 -1.18 7.06 -6.15
CA GLY A 34 -0.46 6.04 -5.38
C GLY A 34 0.44 6.65 -4.30
N ARG A 35 1.23 7.68 -4.66
CA ARG A 35 2.07 8.39 -3.68
C ARG A 35 1.23 9.01 -2.56
N LYS A 36 0.11 9.67 -2.89
CA LYS A 36 -0.74 10.33 -1.89
C LYS A 36 -1.39 9.32 -0.95
N ALA A 37 -1.91 8.22 -1.49
CA ALA A 37 -2.48 7.13 -0.70
C ALA A 37 -1.46 6.51 0.27
N MET A 38 -0.22 6.27 -0.19
CA MET A 38 0.85 5.75 0.67
C MET A 38 1.24 6.73 1.79
N VAL A 39 1.33 8.02 1.48
CA VAL A 39 1.64 9.05 2.49
C VAL A 39 0.53 9.14 3.53
N GLU A 40 -0.74 9.23 3.10
CA GLU A 40 -1.87 9.30 4.04
C GLU A 40 -2.02 8.03 4.87
N PHE A 41 -1.70 6.87 4.30
CA PHE A 41 -1.65 5.61 5.04
C PHE A 41 -0.59 5.66 6.14
N LEU A 42 0.65 6.08 5.83
CA LEU A 42 1.73 6.19 6.81
C LEU A 42 1.40 7.18 7.92
N GLU A 43 0.90 8.38 7.56
CA GLU A 43 0.50 9.40 8.54
C GLU A 43 -0.54 8.87 9.52
N ARG A 44 -1.57 8.18 9.03
CA ARG A 44 -2.64 7.60 9.87
C ARG A 44 -2.16 6.39 10.67
N PHE A 45 -1.18 5.64 10.16
CA PHE A 45 -0.57 4.52 10.87
C PHE A 45 0.29 5.02 12.05
N GLU A 46 1.08 6.08 11.84
CA GLU A 46 1.91 6.68 12.90
C GLU A 46 1.08 7.32 14.02
N GLN A 47 -0.12 7.80 13.72
CA GLN A 47 -1.02 8.43 14.68
C GLN A 47 -1.91 7.44 15.46
N ASP A 48 -1.73 6.12 15.27
CA ASP A 48 -2.59 5.05 15.83
C ASP A 48 -4.08 5.19 15.45
N GLU A 49 -4.39 6.05 14.46
CA GLU A 49 -5.76 6.28 13.98
C GLU A 49 -6.28 5.16 13.08
N LEU A 50 -5.39 4.24 12.68
CA LEU A 50 -5.71 3.02 11.97
C LEU A 50 -5.59 1.81 12.92
N GLN A 51 -6.69 1.43 13.56
CA GLN A 51 -6.85 0.07 14.05
C GLN A 51 -7.09 -0.87 12.87
N LEU A 52 -6.02 -1.33 12.22
CA LEU A 52 -6.10 -2.34 11.17
C LEU A 52 -5.80 -3.73 11.73
N PRO A 53 -6.54 -4.77 11.31
CA PRO A 53 -5.96 -6.09 11.19
C PRO A 53 -5.08 -6.12 9.93
N LEU A 54 -4.01 -5.33 9.88
CA LEU A 54 -2.94 -5.53 8.90
C LEU A 54 -1.95 -6.47 9.58
N ILE A 55 -2.16 -7.78 9.44
CA ILE A 55 -1.19 -8.76 9.93
C ILE A 55 0.04 -8.66 9.01
N LEU A 56 0.97 -7.79 9.38
CA LEU A 56 2.21 -7.51 8.65
C LEU A 56 3.27 -8.60 8.83
N ALA A 57 3.01 -9.61 9.66
CA ALA A 57 3.86 -10.77 9.83
C ALA A 57 3.27 -11.96 9.05
N PRO A 58 4.03 -12.66 8.19
CA PRO A 58 3.72 -14.06 8.00
C PRO A 58 3.85 -14.72 9.38
N GLU A 59 2.84 -15.48 9.82
CA GLU A 59 3.08 -16.48 10.85
C GLU A 59 4.25 -17.32 10.34
N ARG A 60 5.44 -17.08 10.88
CA ARG A 60 6.57 -17.99 10.69
C ARG A 60 6.03 -19.30 11.24
N PRO A 61 5.83 -20.36 10.44
CA PRO A 61 5.46 -21.63 11.01
C PRO A 61 6.59 -21.96 11.97
N GLU A 62 6.28 -21.92 13.25
CA GLU A 62 7.07 -22.54 14.29
C GLU A 62 7.47 -23.91 13.75
N THR A 63 8.77 -24.09 13.60
CA THR A 63 9.34 -25.37 13.26
C THR A 63 8.71 -26.40 14.18
N ALA A 64 7.86 -27.26 13.63
CA ALA A 64 7.47 -28.53 14.23
C ALA A 64 8.72 -29.43 14.25
N GLY A 65 9.69 -29.02 15.09
CA GLY A 65 10.79 -29.81 15.58
C GLY A 65 10.45 -30.19 17.01
N GLN A 66 9.51 -31.11 17.17
CA GLN A 66 9.33 -31.93 18.36
C GLN A 66 8.97 -33.30 17.76
N GLY A 67 9.84 -34.31 17.77
CA GLY A 67 10.68 -34.78 18.86
C GLY A 67 10.29 -36.24 19.06
#